data_AF-A4K2N3-F1
#
_entry.id   AF-A4K2N3-F1
#
_cell.length_a   1.000
_cell.length_b   1.000
_cell.length_c   1.000
_cell.angle_alpha   90.00
_cell.angle_beta   90.00
_cell.angle_gamma   90.00
#
_symmetry.space_group_name_H-M   'P 1'
#
loop_
_entity.id
_entity.type
_entity.pdbx_description
1 polymer ?
#
loop_
_entity_poly.entity_id
_entity_poly.type
_entity_poly.pdbx_seq_one_letter_code
_entity_poly.pdbx_strand_id
1 'polypeptide(L)'
;DGHSSQGDFPPREGYVRYGSLVQLVCTLTGITLPPMIIRKVAKQCALLDVDEPISQLHKCALQFPGSPPGGGGTYLCLATEKVVQFQASPCPKEANRALLNDSSCWTIIGTESVEFSFSTSLACTLEPVTPVPLISTLELSGGGDVATLELHGENFHAGLKVWFGDVEAETMYRSPRSLVCVVPDVAAFCSDWRWLRAPITVPVSLVRSDGLFYPSAFSFTYTPEYSARPGHTGVPEPATDADALLESIHQEFTRTNFHLFIQT
;
A
#
# COMPACT_ATOMS: atom_id res chain seq x y z
N ASP A 1 -2.07 34.06 -16.67
CA ASP A 1 -2.13 34.05 -15.20
C ASP A 1 -2.70 32.74 -14.68
N GLY A 2 -1.83 31.74 -14.54
CA GLY A 2 -2.18 30.44 -13.96
C GLY A 2 -1.91 30.47 -12.46
N HIS A 3 -2.96 30.67 -11.67
CA HIS A 3 -2.90 30.41 -10.24
C HIS A 3 -2.92 28.89 -10.04
N SER A 4 -1.75 28.28 -9.88
CA SER A 4 -1.65 26.92 -9.37
C SER A 4 -2.15 26.93 -7.93
N SER A 5 -3.34 26.37 -7.72
CA SER A 5 -3.88 26.07 -6.40
C SER A 5 -2.87 25.20 -5.64
N GLN A 6 -2.50 25.68 -4.46
CA GLN A 6 -1.65 25.02 -3.48
C GLN A 6 -2.36 23.72 -3.04
N GLY A 7 -2.10 22.59 -3.71
CA GLY A 7 -2.77 21.33 -3.35
C GLY A 7 -2.43 20.11 -4.19
N ASP A 8 -2.16 20.25 -5.50
CA ASP A 8 -1.90 19.08 -6.35
C ASP A 8 -0.41 18.89 -6.62
N PHE A 9 0.19 17.90 -5.93
CA PHE A 9 1.48 17.33 -6.30
C PHE A 9 1.24 15.86 -6.70
N PRO A 10 0.79 15.59 -7.94
CA PRO A 10 0.37 14.25 -8.34
C PRO A 10 1.58 13.29 -8.36
N PRO A 11 1.43 12.06 -7.86
CA PRO A 11 2.50 11.07 -7.92
C PRO A 11 2.87 10.78 -9.37
N ARG A 12 4.17 10.63 -9.62
CA ARG A 12 4.73 10.25 -10.93
C ARG A 12 5.48 8.95 -10.79
N GLU A 13 5.22 8.02 -11.70
CA GLU A 13 5.97 6.77 -11.78
C GLU A 13 7.36 7.00 -12.41
N GLY A 14 8.38 6.36 -11.84
CA GLY A 14 9.76 6.41 -12.33
C GLY A 14 10.79 6.73 -11.24
N TYR A 15 12.07 6.60 -11.60
CA TYR A 15 13.17 6.96 -10.71
C TYR A 15 13.24 8.48 -10.52
N VAL A 16 13.47 8.91 -9.27
CA VAL A 16 13.74 10.31 -8.96
C VAL A 16 15.09 10.71 -9.58
N ARG A 17 15.10 11.85 -10.29
CA ARG A 17 16.28 12.42 -10.93
C ARG A 17 16.67 13.74 -10.31
N TYR A 18 17.95 14.08 -10.31
CA TYR A 18 18.38 15.43 -9.96
C TYR A 18 17.74 16.48 -10.88
N GLY A 19 17.44 17.65 -10.33
CA GLY A 19 16.67 18.69 -11.02
C GLY A 19 15.16 18.51 -10.97
N SER A 20 14.65 17.35 -10.51
CA SER A 20 13.22 17.13 -10.34
C SER A 20 12.66 17.92 -9.17
N LEU A 21 11.43 18.41 -9.32
CA LEU A 21 10.62 18.87 -8.20
C LEU A 21 10.13 17.62 -7.43
N VAL A 22 10.34 17.61 -6.12
CA VAL A 22 9.98 16.51 -5.21
C VAL A 22 9.23 17.05 -4.00
N GLN A 23 8.42 16.19 -3.38
CA GLN A 23 7.75 16.48 -2.12
C GLN A 23 8.12 15.43 -1.08
N LEU A 24 8.48 15.87 0.12
CA LEU A 24 8.77 15.00 1.24
C LEU A 24 7.53 14.90 2.13
N VAL A 25 7.08 13.66 2.36
CA VAL A 25 5.89 13.34 3.16
C VAL A 25 6.30 12.42 4.29
N CYS A 26 5.95 12.76 5.53
CA CYS A 26 6.16 11.90 6.68
C CYS A 26 5.22 10.68 6.60
N THR A 27 5.77 9.46 6.59
CA THR A 27 4.98 8.23 6.49
C THR A 27 4.11 7.93 7.72
N LEU A 28 4.46 8.52 8.88
CA LEU A 28 3.69 8.32 10.12
C LEU A 28 2.57 9.35 10.31
N THR A 29 2.85 10.63 10.05
CA THR A 29 1.93 11.73 10.36
C THR A 29 1.25 12.31 9.12
N GLY A 30 1.71 11.96 7.92
CA GLY A 30 1.25 12.56 6.66
C GLY A 30 1.68 14.01 6.44
N ILE A 31 2.41 14.63 7.38
CA ILE A 31 2.87 16.02 7.26
C ILE A 31 3.78 16.14 6.04
N THR A 32 3.51 17.14 5.21
CA THR A 32 4.25 17.41 3.97
C THR A 32 5.11 18.66 4.10
N LEU A 33 6.33 18.60 3.57
CA LEU A 33 7.13 19.81 3.34
C LEU A 33 6.72 20.47 2.02
N PRO A 34 6.97 21.79 1.85
CA PRO A 34 6.80 22.44 0.55
C PRO A 34 7.58 21.72 -0.57
N PRO A 35 7.10 21.71 -1.81
CA PRO A 35 7.83 21.12 -2.93
C PRO A 35 9.21 21.77 -3.09
N MET A 36 10.23 20.95 -3.33
CA MET A 36 11.64 21.37 -3.45
C MET A 36 12.29 20.72 -4.66
N ILE A 37 13.31 21.35 -5.22
CA ILE A 37 14.10 20.79 -6.31
C ILE A 37 15.30 20.07 -5.70
N ILE A 38 15.44 18.77 -5.97
CA ILE A 38 16.57 17.99 -5.47
C ILE A 38 17.81 18.22 -6.33
N ARG A 39 18.92 18.65 -5.72
CA ARG A 39 20.19 18.97 -6.39
C ARG A 39 21.29 18.02 -5.95
N LYS A 40 22.17 17.65 -6.89
CA LYS A 40 23.37 16.86 -6.57
C LYS A 40 24.37 17.74 -5.82
N VAL A 41 25.01 17.20 -4.78
CA VAL A 41 26.03 17.94 -4.04
C VAL A 41 27.41 17.34 -4.30
N ALA A 42 28.35 18.20 -4.68
CA ALA A 42 29.76 17.84 -4.82
C ALA A 42 30.64 18.98 -4.27
N LYS A 43 31.60 18.66 -3.39
CA LYS A 43 32.49 19.64 -2.75
C LYS A 43 31.73 20.85 -2.17
N GLN A 44 30.69 20.59 -1.36
CA GLN A 44 29.81 21.60 -0.74
C GLN A 44 29.09 22.53 -1.74
N CYS A 45 29.03 22.17 -3.03
CA CYS A 45 28.28 22.90 -4.03
C CYS A 45 27.05 22.10 -4.47
N ALA A 46 25.89 22.75 -4.56
CA ALA A 46 24.77 22.25 -5.35
C ALA A 46 25.09 22.40 -6.84
N LEU A 47 24.93 21.33 -7.61
CA LEU A 47 25.04 21.32 -9.06
C LEU A 47 23.65 21.53 -9.67
N LEU A 48 23.51 22.55 -10.51
CA LEU A 48 22.20 23.03 -11.01
C LEU A 48 21.79 22.41 -12.36
N ASP A 49 22.73 21.80 -13.07
CA ASP A 49 22.62 21.29 -14.44
C ASP A 49 22.70 19.76 -14.54
N VAL A 50 22.62 19.06 -13.39
CA VAL A 50 22.67 17.59 -13.35
C VAL A 50 21.28 17.01 -13.51
N ASP A 51 21.11 16.14 -14.51
CA ASP A 51 19.92 15.32 -14.77
C ASP A 51 20.32 13.83 -14.92
N GLU A 52 20.47 13.17 -13.78
CA GLU A 52 20.70 11.72 -13.68
C GLU A 52 19.84 11.13 -12.56
N PRO A 53 19.54 9.82 -12.58
CA PRO A 53 18.87 9.15 -11.48
C PRO A 53 19.65 9.25 -10.17
N ILE A 54 18.92 9.43 -9.06
CA ILE A 54 19.51 9.46 -7.73
C ILE A 54 19.85 8.04 -7.29
N SER A 55 21.07 7.84 -6.77
CA SER A 55 21.51 6.58 -6.20
C SER A 55 21.59 6.63 -4.68
N GLN A 56 21.64 5.45 -4.06
CA GLN A 56 21.80 5.27 -2.63
C GLN A 56 23.04 5.99 -2.11
N LEU A 57 22.94 6.57 -0.91
CA LEU A 57 24.02 7.27 -0.19
C LEU A 57 24.61 8.48 -0.91
N HIS A 58 23.97 8.97 -1.97
CA HIS A 58 24.39 10.22 -2.58
C HIS A 58 24.18 11.41 -1.63
N LYS A 59 25.07 12.40 -1.76
CA LYS A 59 24.87 13.72 -1.16
C LYS A 59 23.99 14.58 -2.06
N CYS A 60 22.94 15.16 -1.49
CA CYS A 60 21.99 16.03 -2.16
C CYS A 60 21.66 17.28 -1.34
N ALA A 61 21.02 18.24 -1.97
CA ALA A 61 20.46 19.42 -1.33
C ALA A 61 19.03 19.64 -1.85
N LEU A 62 18.19 20.27 -1.05
CA LEU A 62 16.78 20.51 -1.38
C LEU A 62 16.55 22.00 -1.53
N GLN A 63 16.38 22.46 -2.77
CA GLN A 63 16.23 23.87 -3.12
C GLN A 63 14.75 24.27 -3.14
N PHE A 64 14.37 25.35 -2.48
CA PHE A 64 13.03 25.93 -2.62
C PHE A 64 12.86 26.58 -4.00
N PRO A 65 11.75 26.34 -4.71
CA PRO A 65 11.44 27.02 -5.97
C PRO A 65 11.28 28.53 -5.79
N GLY A 66 11.43 29.30 -6.87
CA GLY A 66 11.13 30.74 -6.87
C GLY A 66 12.30 31.64 -6.50
N SER A 67 13.54 31.13 -6.42
CA SER A 67 14.71 31.99 -6.27
C SER A 67 14.96 32.82 -7.54
N PRO A 68 15.26 34.13 -7.43
CA PRO A 68 15.52 34.97 -8.60
C PRO A 68 16.71 34.46 -9.43
N PRO A 69 16.66 34.59 -10.77
CA PRO A 69 17.74 34.16 -11.65
C PRO A 69 19.05 34.88 -11.29
N GLY A 70 20.14 34.12 -11.17
CA GLY A 70 21.46 34.63 -10.76
C GLY A 70 21.74 34.58 -9.24
N GLY A 71 20.75 34.25 -8.41
CA GLY A 71 20.96 33.96 -6.99
C GLY A 71 21.41 32.52 -6.75
N GLY A 72 22.12 32.26 -5.64
CA GLY A 72 22.52 30.90 -5.26
C GLY A 72 21.34 29.97 -4.96
N GLY A 73 20.17 30.54 -4.66
CA GLY A 73 18.95 29.80 -4.27
C GLY A 73 18.79 29.66 -2.77
N THR A 74 17.59 29.29 -2.33
CA THR A 74 17.28 29.02 -0.93
C THR A 74 17.14 27.51 -0.73
N TYR A 75 17.73 26.95 0.32
CA TYR A 75 17.81 25.50 0.55
C TYR A 75 17.31 25.11 1.94
N LEU A 76 16.87 23.86 2.06
CA LEU A 76 16.55 23.23 3.33
C LEU A 76 17.83 22.99 4.12
N CYS A 77 17.88 23.51 5.35
CA CYS A 77 19.05 23.49 6.20
C CYS A 77 18.69 23.07 7.63
N LEU A 78 19.57 22.31 8.27
CA LEU A 78 19.49 22.01 9.70
C LEU A 78 20.32 23.00 10.52
N ALA A 79 19.68 23.87 11.30
CA ALA A 79 20.34 24.81 12.20
C ALA A 79 19.87 24.59 13.64
N THR A 80 20.78 24.16 14.52
CA THR A 80 20.52 23.99 15.97
C THR A 80 19.27 23.15 16.23
N GLU A 81 19.21 21.95 15.65
CA GLU A 81 18.06 21.02 15.73
C GLU A 81 16.75 21.54 15.12
N LYS A 82 16.79 22.64 14.36
CA LYS A 82 15.64 23.19 13.65
C LYS A 82 15.85 23.13 12.15
N VAL A 83 14.80 22.73 11.44
CA VAL A 83 14.76 22.83 9.98
C VAL A 83 14.43 24.27 9.60
N VAL A 84 15.32 24.91 8.84
CA VAL A 84 15.23 26.31 8.43
C VAL A 84 15.54 26.47 6.94
N GLN A 85 15.28 27.66 6.41
CA GLN A 85 15.70 28.05 5.07
C GLN A 85 17.07 28.71 5.12
N PHE A 86 17.99 28.30 4.25
CA PHE A 86 19.33 28.87 4.11
C PHE A 86 19.53 29.48 2.73
N GLN A 87 20.00 30.71 2.67
CA GLN A 87 20.31 31.38 1.41
C GLN A 87 21.73 31.03 0.96
N ALA A 88 21.86 30.24 -0.11
CA ALA A 88 23.13 29.85 -0.67
C ALA A 88 23.80 31.02 -1.41
N SER A 89 25.13 31.00 -1.47
CA SER A 89 25.91 31.98 -2.23
C SER A 89 26.12 31.49 -3.67
N PRO A 90 25.94 32.33 -4.70
CA PRO A 90 26.27 31.94 -6.07
C PRO A 90 27.78 31.73 -6.22
N CYS A 91 28.20 30.78 -7.06
CA CYS A 91 29.62 30.59 -7.34
C CYS A 91 30.11 31.66 -8.35
N PRO A 92 31.14 32.48 -8.03
CA PRO A 92 31.58 33.56 -8.91
C PRO A 92 32.12 33.09 -10.27
N LYS A 93 32.66 31.86 -10.32
CA LYS A 93 33.33 31.30 -11.51
C LYS A 93 32.46 30.33 -12.30
N GLU A 94 31.41 29.79 -11.68
CA GLU A 94 30.63 28.67 -12.23
C GLU A 94 29.14 28.93 -12.01
N ALA A 95 28.45 29.45 -13.02
CA ALA A 95 27.03 29.82 -12.92
C ALA A 95 26.09 28.61 -12.67
N ASN A 96 26.55 27.39 -12.96
CA ASN A 96 25.82 26.14 -12.71
C ASN A 96 26.02 25.61 -11.28
N ARG A 97 26.64 26.38 -10.37
CA ARG A 97 26.88 25.98 -8.98
C ARG A 97 26.41 27.01 -7.96
N ALA A 98 25.91 26.50 -6.83
CA ALA A 98 25.64 27.28 -5.64
C ALA A 98 26.41 26.73 -4.43
N LEU A 99 27.08 27.62 -3.69
CA LEU A 99 27.84 27.30 -2.48
C LEU A 99 26.88 27.09 -1.30
N LEU A 100 26.93 25.92 -0.70
CA LEU A 100 26.12 25.53 0.44
C LEU A 100 26.93 25.58 1.74
N ASN A 101 26.23 25.66 2.87
CA ASN A 101 26.80 25.24 4.15
C ASN A 101 26.67 23.70 4.32
N ASP A 102 27.44 23.13 5.24
CA ASP A 102 27.39 21.69 5.53
C ASP A 102 26.00 21.22 5.95
N SER A 103 25.29 22.05 6.72
CA SER A 103 23.93 21.77 7.20
C SER A 103 22.85 21.75 6.12
N SER A 104 23.14 22.15 4.88
CA SER A 104 22.22 22.00 3.73
C SER A 104 22.56 20.77 2.87
N CYS A 105 23.58 20.00 3.25
CA CYS A 105 24.01 18.80 2.54
C CYS A 105 23.42 17.56 3.22
N TRP A 106 22.48 16.90 2.56
CA TRP A 106 21.78 15.73 3.05
C TRP A 106 22.30 14.46 2.38
N THR A 107 22.26 13.33 3.07
CA THR A 107 22.51 12.02 2.46
C THR A 107 21.18 11.31 2.29
N ILE A 108 20.89 10.84 1.09
CA ILE A 108 19.63 10.14 0.79
C ILE A 108 19.87 8.62 0.77
N ILE A 109 18.95 7.88 1.39
CA ILE A 109 18.96 6.41 1.46
C ILE A 109 17.52 5.91 1.34
N GLY A 110 17.33 4.83 0.58
CA GLY A 110 16.07 4.11 0.54
C GLY A 110 15.94 3.24 1.78
N THR A 111 14.78 3.27 2.40
CA THR A 111 14.49 2.54 3.64
C THR A 111 13.32 1.60 3.42
N GLU A 112 13.37 0.43 4.05
CA GLU A 112 12.23 -0.49 4.18
C GLU A 112 11.84 -0.63 5.66
N SER A 113 10.57 -0.93 5.93
CA SER A 113 10.04 -1.15 7.27
C SER A 113 9.19 -2.42 7.29
N VAL A 114 9.44 -3.28 8.27
CA VAL A 114 8.63 -4.48 8.53
C VAL A 114 8.03 -4.34 9.92
N GLU A 115 6.71 -4.48 10.02
CA GLU A 115 5.97 -4.37 11.27
C GLU A 115 5.36 -5.72 11.67
N PHE A 116 5.50 -6.07 12.95
CA PHE A 116 4.94 -7.30 13.53
C PHE A 116 4.02 -6.94 14.70
N SER A 117 2.85 -7.56 14.75
CA SER A 117 1.86 -7.38 15.82
C SER A 117 1.52 -8.71 16.48
N PHE A 118 1.44 -8.74 17.81
CA PHE A 118 0.97 -9.89 18.58
C PHE A 118 0.26 -9.41 19.87
N SER A 119 -0.63 -10.23 20.43
CA SER A 119 -1.21 -9.99 21.75
C SER A 119 -1.24 -11.27 22.58
N THR A 120 -0.91 -11.14 23.87
CA THR A 120 -0.95 -12.25 24.83
C THR A 120 -2.35 -12.35 25.44
N SER A 121 -2.93 -13.55 25.47
CA SER A 121 -4.06 -13.82 26.35
C SER A 121 -3.61 -13.83 27.82
N LEU A 122 -4.56 -13.84 28.77
CA LEU A 122 -4.31 -13.76 30.22
C LEU A 122 -3.38 -14.86 30.79
N ALA A 123 -2.99 -15.86 30.00
CA ALA A 123 -2.01 -16.87 30.35
C ALA A 123 -0.59 -16.38 29.99
N CYS A 124 0.30 -16.32 31.00
CA CYS A 124 1.70 -15.97 30.81
C CYS A 124 2.36 -16.99 29.85
N THR A 125 2.74 -16.55 28.66
CA THR A 125 3.43 -17.40 27.67
C THR A 125 4.83 -17.72 28.17
N LEU A 126 5.15 -19.01 28.34
CA LEU A 126 6.49 -19.47 28.74
C LEU A 126 7.49 -19.46 27.56
N GLU A 127 6.99 -19.48 26.32
CA GLU A 127 7.78 -19.52 25.08
C GLU A 127 7.88 -18.15 24.41
N PRO A 128 9.00 -17.83 23.72
CA PRO A 128 9.16 -16.59 22.97
C PRO A 128 8.01 -16.36 21.98
N VAL A 129 7.60 -15.10 21.80
CA VAL A 129 6.55 -14.73 20.82
C VAL A 129 7.02 -14.85 19.37
N THR A 130 8.32 -15.02 19.16
CA THR A 130 8.98 -15.19 17.87
C THR A 130 9.26 -16.67 17.57
N PRO A 131 9.40 -17.03 16.27
CA PRO A 131 9.22 -16.17 15.10
C PRO A 131 7.74 -15.83 14.85
N VAL A 132 7.46 -14.58 14.48
CA VAL A 132 6.09 -14.13 14.21
C VAL A 132 5.64 -14.68 12.85
N PRO A 133 4.51 -15.40 12.79
CA PRO A 133 3.98 -15.89 11.52
C PRO A 133 3.42 -14.72 10.70
N LEU A 134 3.78 -14.68 9.41
CA LEU A 134 3.32 -13.65 8.48
C LEU A 134 2.53 -14.32 7.36
N ILE A 135 1.32 -13.84 7.09
CA ILE A 135 0.54 -14.24 5.91
C ILE A 135 0.89 -13.27 4.78
N SER A 136 1.23 -13.80 3.60
CA SER A 136 1.51 -13.01 2.39
C SER A 136 0.37 -13.08 1.38
N THR A 137 -0.26 -14.25 1.22
CA THR A 137 -1.35 -14.47 0.26
C THR A 137 -2.33 -15.53 0.77
N LEU A 138 -3.58 -15.45 0.28
CA LEU A 138 -4.64 -16.41 0.53
C LEU A 138 -5.14 -16.98 -0.79
N GLU A 139 -5.27 -18.30 -0.87
CA GLU A 139 -5.79 -19.02 -2.04
C GLU A 139 -6.99 -19.87 -1.65
N LEU A 140 -8.16 -19.52 -2.16
CA LEU A 140 -9.39 -20.28 -1.93
C LEU A 140 -9.51 -21.41 -2.96
N SER A 141 -9.77 -22.62 -2.46
CA SER A 141 -10.04 -23.80 -3.28
C SER A 141 -11.37 -24.43 -2.90
N GLY A 142 -12.17 -24.80 -3.91
CA GLY A 142 -13.50 -25.39 -3.72
C GLY A 142 -14.63 -24.35 -3.58
N GLY A 143 -15.79 -24.80 -3.10
CA GLY A 143 -16.99 -23.99 -2.90
C GLY A 143 -18.06 -24.78 -2.12
N GLY A 144 -18.98 -24.09 -1.46
CA GLY A 144 -19.97 -24.71 -0.58
C GLY A 144 -19.35 -25.47 0.60
N ASP A 145 -19.85 -26.67 0.88
CA ASP A 145 -19.52 -27.46 2.09
C ASP A 145 -18.06 -27.98 2.16
N VAL A 146 -17.26 -27.81 1.09
CA VAL A 146 -15.88 -28.35 1.01
C VAL A 146 -14.86 -27.25 0.65
N ALA A 147 -15.16 -26.00 0.98
CA ALA A 147 -14.23 -24.90 0.77
C ALA A 147 -13.01 -25.00 1.70
N THR A 148 -11.81 -24.85 1.12
CA THR A 148 -10.55 -24.82 1.85
C THR A 148 -9.78 -23.56 1.50
N LEU A 149 -9.09 -22.99 2.47
CA LEU A 149 -8.25 -21.81 2.31
C LEU A 149 -6.80 -22.20 2.54
N GLU A 150 -5.96 -22.00 1.54
CA GLU A 150 -4.51 -22.12 1.66
C GLU A 150 -3.91 -20.75 1.97
N LEU A 151 -3.15 -20.68 3.06
CA LEU A 151 -2.42 -19.50 3.50
C LEU A 151 -0.96 -19.72 3.11
N HIS A 152 -0.40 -18.80 2.32
CA HIS A 152 1.03 -18.75 2.06
C HIS A 152 1.68 -17.64 2.88
N GLY A 153 2.91 -17.86 3.32
CA GLY A 153 3.59 -16.92 4.19
C GLY A 153 4.92 -17.41 4.72
N GLU A 154 5.26 -16.98 5.93
CA GLU A 154 6.51 -17.30 6.60
C GLU A 154 6.30 -17.67 8.08
N ASN A 155 7.27 -18.42 8.63
CA ASN A 155 7.33 -18.80 10.04
C ASN A 155 6.14 -19.62 10.55
N PHE A 156 5.46 -20.34 9.66
CA PHE A 156 4.39 -21.24 10.08
C PHE A 156 4.94 -22.48 10.79
N HIS A 157 4.18 -22.99 11.74
CA HIS A 157 4.50 -24.23 12.44
C HIS A 157 3.22 -24.95 12.85
N ALA A 158 3.33 -26.23 13.21
CA ALA A 158 2.18 -27.10 13.50
C ALA A 158 1.36 -26.69 14.73
N GLY A 159 1.85 -25.76 15.54
CA GLY A 159 1.15 -25.23 16.72
C GLY A 159 0.25 -24.02 16.41
N LEU A 160 0.14 -23.61 15.15
CA LEU A 160 -0.72 -22.50 14.73
C LEU A 160 -2.08 -23.02 14.25
N LYS A 161 -3.12 -22.27 14.58
CA LYS A 161 -4.49 -22.43 14.10
C LYS A 161 -4.93 -21.17 13.37
N VAL A 162 -5.63 -21.34 12.26
CA VAL A 162 -6.30 -20.25 11.53
C VAL A 162 -7.63 -19.96 12.20
N TRP A 163 -7.92 -18.68 12.42
CA TRP A 163 -9.16 -18.20 13.00
C TRP A 163 -9.84 -17.23 12.04
N PHE A 164 -11.15 -17.41 11.87
CA PHE A 164 -12.03 -16.52 11.12
C PHE A 164 -12.88 -15.77 12.15
N GLY A 165 -12.60 -14.50 12.38
CA GLY A 165 -13.21 -13.79 13.52
C GLY A 165 -12.90 -14.51 14.83
N ASP A 166 -13.94 -14.99 15.50
CA ASP A 166 -13.92 -15.75 16.75
C ASP A 166 -14.09 -17.27 16.58
N VAL A 167 -14.05 -17.78 15.33
CA VAL A 167 -14.20 -19.20 15.01
C VAL A 167 -12.86 -19.80 14.62
N GLU A 168 -12.40 -20.79 15.40
CA GLU A 168 -11.24 -21.62 15.06
C GLU A 168 -11.58 -22.52 13.85
N ALA A 169 -10.70 -22.52 12.85
CA ALA A 169 -10.81 -23.41 11.70
C ALA A 169 -9.95 -24.66 11.86
N GLU A 170 -10.43 -25.77 11.30
CA GLU A 170 -9.63 -27.00 11.20
C GLU A 170 -8.41 -26.73 10.30
N THR A 171 -7.24 -26.62 10.92
CA THR A 171 -5.99 -26.20 10.28
C THR A 171 -5.01 -27.36 10.18
N MET A 172 -4.44 -27.51 8.98
CA MET A 172 -3.44 -28.48 8.59
C MET A 172 -2.13 -27.77 8.27
N TYR A 173 -1.05 -28.16 8.94
CA TYR A 173 0.29 -27.65 8.66
C TYR A 173 0.93 -28.41 7.50
N ARG A 174 1.35 -27.70 6.45
CA ARG A 174 2.09 -28.29 5.32
C ARG A 174 3.58 -28.01 5.42
N SER A 175 3.97 -26.76 5.64
CA SER A 175 5.38 -26.34 5.69
C SER A 175 5.52 -25.00 6.43
N PRO A 176 6.76 -24.52 6.71
CA PRO A 176 6.96 -23.19 7.28
C PRO A 176 6.43 -22.02 6.45
N ARG A 177 5.97 -22.30 5.22
CA ARG A 177 5.40 -21.31 4.30
C ARG A 177 3.96 -21.60 3.86
N SER A 178 3.36 -22.71 4.30
CA SER A 178 1.99 -23.08 3.91
C SER A 178 1.20 -23.72 5.05
N LEU A 179 0.02 -23.15 5.32
CA LEU A 179 -1.05 -23.72 6.13
C LEU A 179 -2.27 -23.89 5.24
N VAL A 180 -3.07 -24.92 5.50
CA VAL A 180 -4.39 -25.08 4.86
C VAL A 180 -5.43 -25.23 5.95
N CYS A 181 -6.56 -24.55 5.82
CA CYS A 181 -7.69 -24.74 6.72
C CYS A 181 -9.00 -24.97 5.98
N VAL A 182 -9.94 -25.63 6.65
CA VAL A 182 -11.33 -25.72 6.19
C VAL A 182 -12.01 -24.38 6.47
N VAL A 183 -12.71 -23.83 5.47
CA VAL A 183 -13.47 -22.60 5.63
C VAL A 183 -14.71 -22.90 6.49
N PRO A 184 -14.92 -22.20 7.62
CA PRO A 184 -16.09 -22.43 8.46
C PRO A 184 -17.41 -22.15 7.73
N ASP A 185 -18.47 -22.86 8.11
CA ASP A 185 -19.82 -22.54 7.62
C ASP A 185 -20.22 -21.14 8.08
N VAL A 186 -20.77 -20.36 7.15
CA VAL A 186 -21.25 -19.00 7.37
C VAL A 186 -22.26 -18.87 8.53
N ALA A 187 -23.01 -19.94 8.82
CA ALA A 187 -23.94 -20.02 9.93
C ALA A 187 -23.25 -19.83 11.29
N ALA A 188 -21.93 -20.05 11.39
CA ALA A 188 -21.15 -19.75 12.58
C ALA A 188 -21.08 -18.24 12.89
N PHE A 189 -21.26 -17.39 11.87
CA PHE A 189 -21.20 -15.92 12.02
C PHE A 189 -22.58 -15.27 11.94
N CYS A 190 -23.49 -15.83 11.14
CA CYS A 190 -24.84 -15.31 10.98
C CYS A 190 -25.82 -16.43 10.62
N SER A 191 -26.60 -16.88 11.61
CA SER A 191 -27.60 -17.93 11.45
C SER A 191 -28.68 -17.59 10.41
N ASP A 192 -28.98 -16.29 10.23
CA ASP A 192 -30.02 -15.80 9.32
C ASP A 192 -29.49 -15.48 7.91
N TRP A 193 -28.21 -15.77 7.62
CA TRP A 193 -27.58 -15.37 6.36
C TRP A 193 -28.28 -15.88 5.11
N ARG A 194 -28.91 -17.06 5.19
CA ARG A 194 -29.73 -17.64 4.11
C ARG A 194 -30.85 -16.70 3.64
N TRP A 195 -31.28 -15.78 4.49
CA TRP A 195 -32.35 -14.80 4.23
C TRP A 195 -31.83 -13.38 3.98
N LEU A 196 -30.71 -13.00 4.62
CA LEU A 196 -30.14 -11.65 4.55
C LEU A 196 -29.42 -11.34 3.23
N ARG A 197 -28.87 -12.34 2.54
CA ARG A 197 -28.17 -12.21 1.24
C ARG A 197 -27.21 -11.01 1.15
N ALA A 198 -26.53 -10.66 2.23
CA ALA A 198 -25.54 -9.59 2.28
C ALA A 198 -24.15 -10.20 2.48
N PRO A 199 -23.07 -9.68 1.86
CA PRO A 199 -21.73 -10.19 2.11
C PRO A 199 -21.34 -10.08 3.59
N ILE A 200 -20.74 -11.14 4.14
CA ILE A 200 -20.18 -11.13 5.49
C ILE A 200 -18.67 -11.17 5.37
N THR A 201 -17.97 -10.22 5.97
CA THR A 201 -16.51 -10.18 5.98
C THR A 201 -16.00 -10.35 7.40
N VAL A 202 -15.13 -11.34 7.60
CA VAL A 202 -14.51 -11.65 8.90
C VAL A 202 -12.99 -11.57 8.80
N PRO A 203 -12.28 -11.09 9.83
CA PRO A 203 -10.83 -11.05 9.82
C PRO A 203 -10.25 -12.46 9.87
N VAL A 204 -9.11 -12.67 9.21
CA VAL A 204 -8.33 -13.91 9.30
C VAL A 204 -7.14 -13.66 10.22
N SER A 205 -6.90 -14.57 11.16
CA SER A 205 -5.80 -14.45 12.13
C SER A 205 -5.17 -15.81 12.44
N LEU A 206 -4.01 -15.80 13.09
CA LEU A 206 -3.33 -17.00 13.55
C LEU A 206 -3.26 -17.01 15.08
N VAL A 207 -3.58 -18.14 15.67
CA VAL A 207 -3.48 -18.34 17.12
C VAL A 207 -2.57 -19.52 17.38
N ARG A 208 -1.59 -19.32 18.25
CA ARG A 208 -0.69 -20.38 18.70
C ARG A 208 -1.32 -21.21 19.80
N SER A 209 -0.90 -22.45 19.95
CA SER A 209 -1.40 -23.40 20.95
C SER A 209 -1.36 -22.92 22.40
N ASP A 210 -0.54 -21.92 22.73
CA ASP A 210 -0.45 -21.29 24.05
C ASP A 210 -1.35 -20.04 24.19
N GLY A 211 -2.21 -19.76 23.20
CA GLY A 211 -3.13 -18.63 23.21
C GLY A 211 -2.52 -17.29 22.78
N LEU A 212 -1.34 -17.31 22.16
CA LEU A 212 -0.76 -16.13 21.54
C LEU A 212 -1.49 -15.81 20.23
N PHE A 213 -1.99 -14.58 20.11
CA PHE A 213 -2.78 -14.12 18.98
C PHE A 213 -1.93 -13.26 18.04
N TYR A 214 -1.93 -13.62 16.76
CA TYR A 214 -1.25 -12.92 15.68
C TYR A 214 -2.30 -12.39 14.68
N PRO A 215 -2.68 -11.10 14.78
CA PRO A 215 -3.59 -10.50 13.80
C PRO A 215 -2.93 -10.47 12.42
N SER A 216 -3.76 -10.54 11.38
CA SER A 216 -3.31 -10.33 10.00
C SER A 216 -4.07 -9.19 9.34
N ALA A 217 -3.55 -8.68 8.22
CA ALA A 217 -4.24 -7.69 7.39
C ALA A 217 -5.33 -8.31 6.50
N PHE A 218 -5.49 -9.64 6.51
CA PHE A 218 -6.42 -10.34 5.63
C PHE A 218 -7.79 -10.52 6.27
N SER A 219 -8.80 -10.56 5.41
CA SER A 219 -10.17 -10.92 5.76
C SER A 219 -10.72 -11.91 4.74
N PHE A 220 -11.70 -12.71 5.16
CA PHE A 220 -12.44 -13.61 4.30
C PHE A 220 -13.88 -13.12 4.15
N THR A 221 -14.38 -13.11 2.90
CA THR A 221 -15.73 -12.64 2.59
C THR A 221 -16.61 -13.77 2.08
N TYR A 222 -17.69 -14.05 2.81
CA TYR A 222 -18.76 -14.92 2.38
C TYR A 222 -19.71 -14.14 1.47
N THR A 223 -19.86 -14.59 0.23
CA THR A 223 -20.80 -14.01 -0.75
C THR A 223 -21.96 -14.95 -1.02
N PRO A 224 -23.22 -14.49 -1.00
CA PRO A 224 -24.36 -15.33 -1.34
C PRO A 224 -24.30 -15.80 -2.79
N GLU A 225 -24.60 -17.07 -3.04
CA GLU A 225 -24.80 -17.56 -4.41
C GLU A 225 -26.15 -17.06 -4.94
N TYR A 226 -26.12 -16.25 -6.01
CA TYR A 226 -27.33 -15.88 -6.74
C TYR A 226 -27.73 -17.05 -7.66
N SER A 227 -28.49 -18.01 -7.14
CA SER A 227 -29.08 -19.04 -8.00
C SER A 227 -30.11 -18.39 -8.94
N ALA A 228 -29.77 -18.22 -10.21
CA ALA A 228 -30.76 -18.05 -11.27
C ALA A 228 -31.54 -19.38 -11.35
N ARG A 229 -32.80 -19.39 -10.91
CA ARG A 229 -33.67 -20.57 -11.04
C ARG A 229 -33.76 -20.98 -12.52
N PRO A 230 -33.55 -22.25 -12.90
CA PRO A 230 -33.98 -22.73 -14.20
C PRO A 230 -35.51 -22.77 -14.19
N GLY A 231 -36.13 -21.83 -14.88
CA GLY A 231 -37.57 -21.87 -15.14
C GLY A 231 -37.93 -23.11 -15.96
N HIS A 232 -39.06 -23.73 -15.60
CA HIS A 232 -39.65 -24.87 -16.29
C HIS A 232 -39.74 -24.68 -17.82
N THR A 233 -39.55 -25.79 -18.52
CA THR A 233 -39.71 -26.02 -19.96
C THR A 233 -40.98 -25.40 -20.56
N GLY A 234 -40.79 -24.56 -21.59
CA GLY A 234 -41.82 -24.11 -22.55
C GLY A 234 -41.25 -23.00 -23.44
N VAL A 235 -41.09 -23.25 -24.74
CA VAL A 235 -40.44 -22.40 -25.77
C VAL A 235 -41.49 -22.12 -26.87
N PRO A 236 -41.43 -21.07 -27.73
CA PRO A 236 -40.80 -19.72 -27.69
C PRO A 236 -41.76 -18.57 -28.12
N GLU A 237 -41.37 -17.29 -27.96
CA GLU A 237 -41.13 -16.33 -29.08
C GLU A 237 -40.73 -14.91 -28.58
N PRO A 238 -40.03 -14.11 -29.40
CA PRO A 238 -39.13 -13.05 -28.94
C PRO A 238 -39.78 -11.66 -29.03
N ALA A 239 -39.45 -10.75 -28.10
CA ALA A 239 -39.76 -9.33 -28.28
C ALA A 239 -38.85 -8.42 -27.44
N THR A 240 -37.84 -7.86 -28.12
CA THR A 240 -37.51 -6.43 -28.17
C THR A 240 -37.04 -5.67 -26.91
N ASP A 241 -37.09 -6.25 -25.71
CA ASP A 241 -36.70 -5.55 -24.47
C ASP A 241 -35.22 -5.77 -24.07
N ALA A 242 -34.65 -6.91 -24.48
CA ALA A 242 -33.27 -7.26 -24.17
C ALA A 242 -32.23 -6.38 -24.90
N ASP A 243 -32.53 -5.98 -26.14
CA ASP A 243 -31.64 -5.11 -26.92
C ASP A 243 -31.65 -3.67 -26.39
N ALA A 244 -32.80 -3.18 -25.90
CA ALA A 244 -32.91 -1.88 -25.26
C ALA A 244 -32.18 -1.84 -23.90
N LEU A 245 -32.23 -2.94 -23.15
CA LEU A 245 -31.48 -3.10 -21.90
C LEU A 245 -29.96 -3.19 -22.18
N LEU A 246 -29.55 -3.91 -23.21
CA LEU A 246 -28.14 -4.00 -23.64
C LEU A 246 -27.61 -2.65 -24.13
N GLU A 247 -28.40 -1.87 -24.87
CA GLU A 247 -28.04 -0.50 -25.26
C GLU A 247 -27.93 0.44 -24.04
N SER A 248 -28.82 0.29 -23.05
CA SER A 248 -28.76 1.06 -21.80
C SER A 248 -27.52 0.70 -20.98
N ILE A 249 -27.19 -0.59 -20.85
CA ILE A 249 -25.97 -1.05 -20.16
C ILE A 249 -24.73 -0.56 -20.92
N HIS A 250 -24.72 -0.62 -22.25
CA HIS A 250 -23.60 -0.16 -23.09
C HIS A 250 -23.39 1.37 -22.99
N GLN A 251 -24.46 2.16 -22.96
CA GLN A 251 -24.38 3.61 -22.73
C GLN A 251 -23.89 3.97 -21.32
N GLU A 252 -24.31 3.22 -20.29
CA GLU A 252 -23.88 3.50 -18.91
C GLU A 252 -22.39 3.15 -18.71
N PHE A 253 -21.92 2.04 -19.30
CA PHE A 253 -20.50 1.64 -19.31
C PHE A 253 -19.60 2.62 -20.07
N THR A 254 -20.12 3.33 -21.08
CA THR A 254 -19.34 4.34 -21.83
C THR A 254 -19.38 5.74 -21.21
N ARG A 255 -20.28 6.02 -20.25
CA ARG A 255 -20.35 7.31 -19.55
C ARG A 255 -19.47 7.40 -18.30
N THR A 256 -19.07 6.27 -17.71
CA THR A 256 -18.17 6.25 -16.55
C THR A 256 -16.82 5.66 -16.93
N ASN A 257 -15.89 6.54 -17.28
CA ASN A 257 -14.50 6.20 -17.55
C ASN A 257 -13.83 5.61 -16.30
N PHE A 258 -13.77 4.29 -16.17
CA PHE A 258 -12.64 3.62 -15.51
C PHE A 258 -12.35 2.27 -16.16
N HIS A 259 -11.35 2.26 -17.04
CA HIS A 259 -10.52 1.08 -17.27
C HIS A 259 -9.06 1.51 -17.34
N LEU A 260 -8.28 0.98 -16.40
CA LEU A 260 -6.83 0.91 -16.47
C LEU A 260 -6.48 -0.34 -17.29
N PHE A 261 -5.86 -0.18 -18.46
CA PHE A 261 -4.98 -1.19 -19.03
C PHE A 261 -3.83 -0.52 -19.78
N ILE A 262 -2.63 -1.04 -19.51
CA ILE A 262 -1.38 -0.76 -20.21
C ILE A 262 -1.38 -1.57 -21.51
N GLN A 263 -0.89 -0.98 -22.61
CA GLN A 263 -0.16 -1.77 -23.62
C GLN A 263 0.85 -0.91 -24.40
N THR A 264 2.12 -1.35 -24.28
CA THR A 264 3.37 -1.06 -25.02
C THR A 264 3.67 0.37 -25.48
#